data_AF-A0A352CA99-F1
#
_entry.id   AF-A0A352CA99-F1
#
_cell.length_a   1.000
_cell.length_b   1.000
_cell.length_c   1.000
_cell.angle_alpha   90.00
_cell.angle_beta   90.00
_cell.angle_gamma   90.00
#
_symmetry.space_group_name_H-M   'P 1'
#
loop_
_entity.id
_entity.type
_entity.pdbx_description
1 polymer ?
#
loop_
_entity_poly.entity_id
_entity_poly.type
_entity_poly.pdbx_seq_one_letter_code
_entity_poly.pdbx_strand_id
1 'polypeptide(L)'
;MSNIVEQTVNIFQPVVVQERSSFNLEMLEQRFKNNSWKDWSLPEAFMCVILAAATADGVVTLEENYEIQALARRSRTLKMLNPNQLAQTNNVVNERLRTRPSALQEACAALPNETRLPIFAHCVDIVLADGELLDVEARFLDRVRELLQINEGDAIAIREVMMMKNQY
;
A
#
# COMPACT_ATOMS: atom_id res chain seq x y z
N MET A 1 7.48 23.13 56.48
CA MET A 1 8.31 23.45 55.30
C MET A 1 8.92 22.13 54.86
N SER A 2 8.31 21.48 53.87
CA SER A 2 8.67 20.12 53.45
C SER A 2 9.56 20.20 52.21
N ASN A 3 10.82 19.79 52.35
CA ASN A 3 11.79 19.70 51.26
C ASN A 3 11.36 18.62 50.26
N ILE A 4 11.15 19.03 49.01
CA ILE A 4 11.00 18.13 47.86
C ILE A 4 12.40 17.66 47.50
N VAL A 5 12.70 16.39 47.75
CA VAL A 5 13.91 15.74 47.22
C VAL A 5 13.59 15.37 45.77
N GLU A 6 14.19 16.08 44.82
CA GLU A 6 14.17 15.72 43.40
C GLU A 6 14.82 14.34 43.22
N GLN A 7 13.99 13.33 42.99
CA GLN A 7 14.45 12.03 42.50
C GLN A 7 14.87 12.21 41.04
N THR A 8 16.18 12.31 40.80
CA THR A 8 16.74 12.24 39.46
C THR A 8 16.61 10.81 38.94
N VAL A 9 15.66 10.60 38.02
CA VAL A 9 15.47 9.31 37.35
C VAL A 9 16.59 9.15 36.31
N ASN A 10 17.53 8.25 36.59
CA ASN A 10 18.56 7.87 35.63
C ASN A 10 17.94 6.95 34.55
N ILE A 11 17.56 7.55 33.41
CA ILE A 11 16.90 6.92 32.26
C ILE A 11 17.86 6.19 31.29
N PHE A 12 19.17 6.18 31.57
CA PHE A 12 20.14 5.50 30.71
C PHE A 12 20.62 4.21 31.36
N GLN A 13 19.85 3.13 31.17
CA GLN A 13 20.39 1.78 31.38
C GLN A 13 21.32 1.43 30.20
N PRO A 14 22.47 0.78 30.45
CA PRO A 14 23.29 0.25 29.37
C PRO A 14 22.47 -0.80 28.61
N VAL A 15 22.31 -0.60 27.30
CA VAL A 15 21.64 -1.56 26.42
C VAL A 15 22.47 -2.84 26.43
N VAL A 16 21.94 -3.89 27.06
CA VAL A 16 22.47 -5.25 26.89
C VAL A 16 22.20 -5.62 25.44
N VAL A 17 23.25 -5.59 24.62
CA VAL A 17 23.18 -6.07 23.24
C VAL A 17 22.95 -7.57 23.32
N GLN A 18 21.68 -7.99 23.24
CA GLN A 18 21.38 -9.36 22.85
C GLN A 18 22.00 -9.56 21.47
N GLU A 19 22.94 -10.50 21.35
CA GLU A 19 23.43 -10.97 20.06
C GLU A 19 22.21 -11.37 19.22
N ARG A 20 21.81 -10.49 18.31
CA ARG A 20 20.80 -10.81 17.31
C ARG A 20 21.37 -11.98 16.53
N SER A 21 20.66 -13.11 16.59
CA SER A 21 20.85 -14.28 15.73
C SER A 21 21.48 -13.85 14.41
N SER A 22 22.69 -14.36 14.14
CA SER A 22 23.54 -14.02 13.00
C SER A 22 22.69 -13.69 11.77
N PHE A 23 22.82 -12.46 11.27
CA PHE A 23 22.15 -12.00 10.07
C PHE A 23 22.51 -12.93 8.90
N ASN A 24 21.61 -13.85 8.56
CA ASN A 24 21.87 -14.87 7.57
C ASN A 24 21.59 -14.29 6.18
N LEU A 25 22.65 -13.84 5.51
CA LEU A 25 22.59 -13.33 4.13
C LEU A 25 21.97 -14.35 3.17
N GLU A 26 22.22 -15.65 3.35
CA GLU A 26 21.64 -16.69 2.48
C GLU A 26 20.13 -16.82 2.66
N MET A 27 19.62 -16.68 3.89
CA MET A 27 18.17 -16.68 4.15
C MET A 27 17.50 -15.44 3.55
N LEU A 28 18.18 -14.29 3.60
CA LEU A 28 17.74 -13.05 2.95
C LEU A 28 17.71 -13.24 1.43
N GLU A 29 18.80 -13.75 0.86
CA GLU A 29 18.93 -14.04 -0.57
C GLU A 29 17.91 -15.08 -1.06
N GLN A 30 17.62 -16.12 -0.28
CA GLN A 30 16.62 -17.12 -0.64
C GLN A 30 15.20 -16.54 -0.61
N ARG A 31 14.88 -15.64 0.33
CA ARG A 31 13.64 -14.85 0.29
C ARG A 31 13.55 -13.98 -0.97
N PHE A 32 14.66 -13.42 -1.44
CA PHE A 32 14.70 -12.64 -2.68
C PHE A 32 14.70 -13.50 -3.97
N LYS A 33 15.19 -14.74 -3.92
CA LYS A 33 15.29 -15.63 -5.10
C LYS A 33 13.98 -16.37 -5.42
N ASN A 34 13.10 -16.60 -4.44
CA ASN A 34 11.86 -17.37 -4.64
C ASN A 34 10.66 -16.56 -5.19
N ASN A 35 10.84 -15.29 -5.50
CA ASN A 35 9.79 -14.42 -6.04
C ASN A 35 10.01 -14.15 -7.54
N SER A 36 9.18 -14.75 -8.39
CA SER A 36 9.20 -14.59 -9.85
C SER A 36 8.76 -13.19 -10.34
N TRP A 37 8.43 -12.28 -9.44
CA TRP A 37 7.92 -10.92 -9.69
C TRP A 37 9.03 -9.86 -9.84
N LYS A 38 10.27 -10.28 -10.17
CA LYS A 38 11.50 -9.47 -10.19
C LYS A 38 11.43 -8.16 -10.98
N ASP A 39 10.48 -8.00 -11.89
CA ASP A 39 10.35 -6.81 -12.73
C ASP A 39 9.64 -5.64 -12.04
N TRP A 40 8.92 -5.89 -10.95
CA TRP A 40 8.13 -4.86 -10.26
C TRP A 40 8.92 -4.23 -9.12
N SER A 41 9.20 -2.93 -9.23
CA SER A 41 9.66 -2.17 -8.07
C SER A 41 8.50 -1.93 -7.10
N LEU A 42 8.81 -1.68 -5.82
CA LEU A 42 7.77 -1.39 -4.82
C LEU A 42 6.88 -0.19 -5.22
N PRO A 43 7.42 0.94 -5.72
CA PRO A 43 6.59 2.04 -6.23
C PRO A 43 5.73 1.65 -7.43
N GLU A 44 6.24 0.86 -8.37
CA GLU A 44 5.47 0.39 -9.53
C GLU A 44 4.32 -0.52 -9.10
N ALA A 45 4.59 -1.50 -8.22
CA ALA A 45 3.59 -2.42 -7.72
C ALA A 45 2.49 -1.69 -6.97
N PHE A 46 2.88 -0.75 -6.09
CA PHE A 46 1.92 0.07 -5.37
C PHE A 46 1.10 0.95 -6.31
N MET A 47 1.73 1.65 -7.25
CA MET A 47 1.04 2.50 -8.22
C MET A 47 0.12 1.69 -9.14
N CYS A 48 0.49 0.47 -9.52
CA CYS A 48 -0.34 -0.42 -10.34
C CYS A 48 -1.66 -0.75 -9.66
N VAL A 49 -1.62 -1.14 -8.39
CA VAL A 49 -2.82 -1.49 -7.63
C VAL A 49 -3.73 -0.27 -7.43
N ILE A 50 -3.15 0.92 -7.24
CA ILE A 50 -3.87 2.19 -7.09
C ILE A 50 -4.52 2.66 -8.40
N LEU A 51 -3.78 2.62 -9.52
CA LEU A 51 -4.34 2.99 -10.83
C LEU A 51 -5.40 2.00 -11.29
N ALA A 52 -5.22 0.71 -11.01
CA ALA A 52 -6.23 -0.30 -11.31
C ALA A 52 -7.52 -0.06 -10.52
N ALA A 53 -7.44 0.47 -9.30
CA ALA A 53 -8.61 0.84 -8.51
C ALA A 53 -9.38 2.00 -9.15
N ALA A 54 -8.68 3.09 -9.49
CA ALA A 54 -9.29 4.25 -10.14
C ALA A 54 -9.76 4.02 -11.58
N THR A 55 -9.46 2.87 -12.18
CA THR A 55 -9.85 2.52 -13.56
C THR A 55 -10.71 1.27 -13.61
N ALA A 56 -11.23 0.81 -12.46
CA ALA A 56 -11.94 -0.46 -12.34
C ALA A 56 -13.22 -0.51 -13.17
N ASP A 57 -13.90 0.63 -13.31
CA ASP A 57 -15.12 0.82 -14.11
C ASP A 57 -14.82 1.30 -15.56
N GLY A 58 -13.57 1.63 -15.85
CA GLY A 58 -13.10 2.13 -17.14
C GLY A 58 -13.13 3.66 -17.30
N VAL A 59 -13.51 4.42 -16.27
CA VAL A 59 -13.55 5.90 -16.30
C VAL A 59 -12.86 6.44 -15.05
N VAL A 60 -11.88 7.33 -15.23
CA VAL A 60 -11.27 8.04 -14.08
C VAL A 60 -11.94 9.40 -13.91
N THR A 61 -12.59 9.61 -12.78
CA THR A 61 -13.20 10.88 -12.38
C THR A 61 -12.15 11.93 -11.97
N LEU A 62 -12.56 13.19 -11.77
CA LEU A 62 -11.64 14.23 -11.29
C LEU A 62 -11.28 13.99 -9.82
N GLU A 63 -12.24 13.52 -9.03
CA GLU A 63 -12.17 13.20 -7.62
C GLU A 63 -11.13 12.09 -7.36
N GLU A 64 -11.20 10.99 -8.10
CA GLU A 64 -10.21 9.91 -8.02
C GLU A 64 -8.80 10.37 -8.42
N ASN A 65 -8.70 11.21 -9.46
CA ASN A 65 -7.43 11.82 -9.86
C ASN A 65 -6.83 12.66 -8.73
N TYR A 66 -7.64 13.44 -8.03
CA TYR A 66 -7.17 14.22 -6.88
C TYR A 66 -6.74 13.33 -5.72
N GLU A 67 -7.48 12.26 -5.42
CA GLU A 67 -7.08 11.30 -4.38
C GLU A 67 -5.78 10.57 -4.72
N ILE A 68 -5.58 10.15 -5.96
CA ILE A 68 -4.31 9.53 -6.40
C ILE A 68 -3.15 10.52 -6.23
N GLN A 69 -3.33 11.79 -6.64
CA GLN A 69 -2.30 12.82 -6.49
C GLN A 69 -2.00 13.11 -5.01
N ALA A 70 -3.03 13.20 -4.16
CA ALA A 70 -2.88 13.37 -2.73
C ALA A 70 -2.14 12.18 -2.09
N LEU A 71 -2.51 10.95 -2.50
CA LEU A 71 -1.89 9.71 -2.06
C LEU A 71 -0.41 9.63 -2.44
N ALA A 72 -0.06 10.02 -3.67
CA ALA A 72 1.32 10.07 -4.14
C ALA A 72 2.19 11.01 -3.29
N ARG A 73 1.62 12.11 -2.79
CA ARG A 73 2.32 13.08 -1.93
C ARG A 73 2.48 12.61 -0.48
N ARG A 74 1.53 11.83 0.05
CA ARG A 74 1.51 11.41 1.47
C ARG A 74 2.13 10.03 1.72
N SER A 75 2.05 9.11 0.75
CA SER A 75 2.57 7.75 0.93
C SER A 75 4.11 7.76 0.96
N ARG A 76 4.71 7.05 1.93
CA ARG A 76 6.17 6.98 2.06
C ARG A 76 6.83 6.43 0.79
N THR A 77 6.19 5.45 0.14
CA THR A 77 6.69 4.80 -1.07
C THR A 77 6.77 5.76 -2.26
N LEU A 78 5.70 6.53 -2.54
CA LEU A 78 5.66 7.42 -3.71
C LEU A 78 6.30 8.78 -3.45
N LYS A 79 6.27 9.26 -2.20
CA LYS A 79 6.88 10.55 -1.81
C LYS A 79 8.40 10.59 -2.04
N MET A 80 9.07 9.44 -2.12
CA MET A 80 10.49 9.35 -2.44
C MET A 80 10.80 9.66 -3.92
N LEU A 81 9.79 9.61 -4.80
CA LEU A 81 9.93 9.88 -6.22
C LEU A 81 9.70 11.36 -6.50
N ASN A 82 10.57 11.95 -7.31
CA ASN A 82 10.33 13.30 -7.84
C ASN A 82 9.24 13.27 -8.94
N PRO A 83 8.70 14.43 -9.37
CA PRO A 83 7.62 14.48 -10.35
C PRO A 83 7.92 13.74 -11.67
N ASN A 84 9.16 13.81 -12.17
CA ASN A 84 9.55 13.10 -13.40
C ASN A 84 9.58 11.58 -13.20
N GLN A 85 10.06 11.12 -12.04
CA GLN A 85 10.06 9.70 -11.68
C GLN A 85 8.64 9.16 -11.48
N LEU A 86 7.73 9.94 -10.89
CA LEU A 86 6.32 9.57 -10.79
C LEU A 86 5.68 9.42 -12.16
N ALA A 87 5.90 10.38 -13.06
CA ALA A 87 5.39 10.32 -14.43
C ALA A 87 5.95 9.11 -15.19
N GLN A 88 7.25 8.83 -15.06
CA GLN A 88 7.87 7.65 -15.66
C GLN A 88 7.29 6.35 -15.09
N THR A 89 7.11 6.27 -13.77
CA THR A 89 6.52 5.10 -13.09
C THR A 89 5.10 4.88 -13.60
N ASN A 90 4.28 5.93 -13.67
CA ASN A 90 2.92 5.87 -14.21
C ASN A 90 2.90 5.32 -15.65
N ASN A 91 3.79 5.80 -16.52
CA ASN A 91 3.87 5.32 -17.91
C ASN A 91 4.25 3.83 -17.98
N VAL A 92 5.23 3.40 -17.18
CA VAL A 92 5.64 1.98 -17.11
C VAL A 92 4.49 1.10 -16.63
N VAL A 93 3.79 1.54 -15.59
CA VAL A 93 2.66 0.81 -15.01
C VAL A 93 1.50 0.71 -16.00
N ASN A 94 1.12 1.80 -16.66
CA ASN A 94 0.06 1.80 -17.68
C ASN A 94 0.40 0.87 -18.85
N GLU A 95 1.66 0.89 -19.32
CA GLU A 95 2.08 -0.01 -20.39
C GLU A 95 2.01 -1.48 -19.94
N ARG A 96 2.37 -1.79 -18.69
CA ARG A 96 2.24 -3.15 -18.15
C ARG A 96 0.79 -3.58 -18.01
N LEU A 97 -0.11 -2.72 -17.50
CA LEU A 97 -1.55 -3.00 -17.42
C LEU A 97 -2.14 -3.28 -18.81
N ARG A 98 -1.67 -2.57 -19.84
CA ARG A 98 -2.11 -2.75 -21.24
C ARG A 98 -1.57 -4.02 -21.90
N THR A 99 -0.31 -4.39 -21.62
CA THR A 99 0.41 -5.46 -22.32
C THR A 99 0.40 -6.81 -21.61
N ARG A 100 0.24 -6.82 -20.28
CA ARG A 100 0.29 -8.03 -19.46
C ARG A 100 -1.08 -8.26 -18.81
N PRO A 101 -1.83 -9.30 -19.22
CA PRO A 101 -3.10 -9.65 -18.58
C PRO A 101 -2.99 -9.95 -17.08
N SER A 102 -1.81 -10.39 -16.63
CA SER A 102 -1.48 -10.71 -15.24
C SER A 102 -0.89 -9.54 -14.44
N ALA A 103 -0.79 -8.33 -15.01
CA ALA A 103 -0.09 -7.19 -14.37
C ALA A 103 -0.56 -6.93 -12.93
N LEU A 104 -1.87 -6.89 -12.68
CA LEU A 104 -2.42 -6.66 -11.35
C LEU A 104 -2.02 -7.77 -10.36
N GLN A 105 -2.12 -9.03 -10.79
CA GLN A 105 -1.70 -10.17 -9.97
C GLN A 105 -0.21 -10.13 -9.66
N GLU A 106 0.62 -9.79 -10.64
CA GLU A 106 2.07 -9.65 -10.46
C GLU A 106 2.40 -8.53 -9.46
N ALA A 107 1.76 -7.37 -9.62
CA ALA A 107 1.93 -6.23 -8.73
C ALA A 107 1.52 -6.57 -7.29
N CYS A 108 0.34 -7.18 -7.09
CA CYS A 108 -0.13 -7.61 -5.76
C CYS A 108 0.87 -8.56 -5.08
N ALA A 109 1.47 -9.47 -5.83
CA ALA A 109 2.42 -10.43 -5.28
C ALA A 109 3.82 -9.85 -5.04
N ALA A 110 4.19 -8.77 -5.74
CA ALA A 110 5.41 -8.01 -5.47
C ALA A 110 5.33 -7.16 -4.19
N LEU A 111 4.13 -6.92 -3.65
CA LEU A 111 3.93 -6.13 -2.43
C LEU A 111 4.29 -6.93 -1.16
N PRO A 112 5.08 -6.34 -0.23
CA PRO A 112 5.32 -6.89 1.10
C PRO A 112 4.01 -7.09 1.86
N ASN A 113 3.91 -8.21 2.59
CA ASN A 113 2.70 -8.62 3.30
C ASN A 113 2.20 -7.53 4.26
N GLU A 114 3.10 -6.83 4.93
CA GLU A 114 2.80 -5.79 5.92
C GLU A 114 2.16 -4.55 5.29
N THR A 115 2.33 -4.35 3.99
CA THR A 115 1.77 -3.20 3.25
C THR A 115 0.43 -3.50 2.59
N ARG A 116 0.04 -4.77 2.47
CA ARG A 116 -1.12 -5.17 1.67
C ARG A 116 -2.44 -4.61 2.20
N LEU A 117 -2.66 -4.71 3.50
CA LEU A 117 -3.89 -4.19 4.12
C LEU A 117 -4.01 -2.66 4.01
N PRO A 118 -2.97 -1.86 4.33
CA PRO A 118 -2.99 -0.41 4.04
C PRO A 118 -3.20 -0.06 2.57
N ILE A 119 -2.61 -0.81 1.64
CA ILE A 119 -2.78 -0.58 0.19
C ILE A 119 -4.23 -0.86 -0.23
N PHE A 120 -4.83 -1.94 0.29
CA PHE A 120 -6.23 -2.22 0.06
C PHE A 120 -7.14 -1.11 0.60
N ALA A 121 -6.83 -0.56 1.79
CA ALA A 121 -7.54 0.60 2.31
C ALA A 121 -7.49 1.79 1.35
N HIS A 122 -6.34 2.03 0.71
CA HIS A 122 -6.23 3.07 -0.32
C HIS A 122 -7.05 2.76 -1.58
N CYS A 123 -7.15 1.50 -2.01
CA CYS A 123 -8.04 1.13 -3.12
C CYS A 123 -9.50 1.41 -2.80
N VAL A 124 -9.95 1.04 -1.60
CA VAL A 124 -11.32 1.29 -1.13
C VAL A 124 -11.59 2.79 -1.06
N ASP A 125 -10.62 3.56 -0.54
CA ASP A 125 -10.73 5.01 -0.44
C ASP A 125 -10.92 5.69 -1.81
N ILE A 126 -10.12 5.28 -2.79
CA ILE A 126 -10.18 5.81 -4.17
C ILE A 126 -11.50 5.44 -4.84
N VAL A 127 -11.89 4.17 -4.78
CA VAL A 127 -13.14 3.68 -5.38
C VAL A 127 -14.36 4.39 -4.79
N LEU A 128 -14.34 4.69 -3.49
CA LEU A 128 -15.47 5.36 -2.84
C LEU A 128 -15.39 6.90 -2.93
N ALA A 129 -14.43 7.47 -3.66
CA ALA A 129 -14.14 8.91 -3.61
C ALA A 129 -15.31 9.79 -4.09
N ASP A 130 -16.16 9.28 -4.98
CA ASP A 130 -17.37 9.96 -5.47
C ASP A 130 -18.62 9.66 -4.62
N GLY A 131 -18.50 8.76 -3.62
CA GLY A 131 -19.56 8.40 -2.68
C GLY A 131 -20.48 7.26 -3.15
N GLU A 132 -20.27 6.72 -4.35
CA GLU A 132 -21.01 5.56 -4.86
C GLU A 132 -20.08 4.34 -4.95
N LEU A 133 -20.67 3.13 -4.94
CA LEU A 133 -19.92 1.89 -5.18
C LEU A 133 -20.68 1.08 -6.22
N LEU A 134 -20.16 1.06 -7.44
CA LEU A 134 -20.74 0.31 -8.54
C LEU A 134 -20.44 -1.18 -8.39
N ASP A 135 -21.31 -2.03 -8.95
CA ASP A 135 -21.13 -3.49 -8.95
C ASP A 135 -19.78 -3.93 -9.55
N VAL A 136 -19.28 -3.19 -10.55
CA VAL A 136 -18.00 -3.49 -11.19
C VAL A 136 -16.82 -3.22 -10.25
N GLU A 137 -16.90 -2.16 -9.46
CA GLU A 137 -15.87 -1.77 -8.51
C GLU A 137 -15.89 -2.67 -7.28
N ALA A 138 -17.09 -3.05 -6.81
CA ALA A 138 -17.23 -4.04 -5.74
C ALA A 138 -16.54 -5.37 -6.11
N ARG A 139 -16.79 -5.86 -7.34
CA ARG A 139 -16.11 -7.05 -7.88
C ARG A 139 -14.60 -6.85 -8.00
N PHE A 140 -14.16 -5.66 -8.40
CA PHE A 140 -12.74 -5.33 -8.45
C PHE A 140 -12.10 -5.38 -7.05
N LEU A 141 -12.73 -4.77 -6.04
CA LEU A 141 -12.22 -4.78 -4.67
C LEU A 141 -12.18 -6.21 -4.10
N ASP A 142 -13.17 -7.05 -4.40
CA ASP A 142 -13.13 -8.47 -4.02
C ASP A 142 -11.96 -9.20 -4.67
N ARG A 143 -11.70 -8.92 -5.96
CA ARG A 143 -10.55 -9.47 -6.67
C ARG A 143 -9.22 -9.02 -6.07
N VAL A 144 -9.07 -7.74 -5.77
CA VAL A 144 -7.84 -7.20 -5.14
C VAL A 144 -7.64 -7.79 -3.75
N ARG A 145 -8.70 -7.92 -2.95
CA ARG A 145 -8.67 -8.58 -1.63
C ARG A 145 -8.09 -9.99 -1.73
N GLU A 146 -8.57 -10.80 -2.69
CA GLU A 146 -8.07 -12.15 -2.92
C GLU A 146 -6.60 -12.17 -3.33
N LEU A 147 -6.20 -11.31 -4.27
CA LEU A 147 -4.83 -11.22 -4.76
C LEU A 147 -3.85 -10.77 -3.67
N LEU A 148 -4.29 -9.86 -2.80
CA LEU A 148 -3.52 -9.42 -1.64
C LEU A 148 -3.61 -10.40 -0.45
N GLN A 149 -4.46 -11.43 -0.54
CA GLN A 149 -4.68 -12.43 0.50
C GLN A 149 -5.17 -11.81 1.81
N ILE A 150 -6.07 -10.83 1.71
CA ILE A 150 -6.68 -10.15 2.84
C ILE A 150 -7.88 -10.95 3.32
N ASN A 151 -7.96 -11.16 4.63
CA ASN A 151 -9.10 -11.85 5.21
C ASN A 151 -10.38 -11.00 5.07
N GLU A 152 -11.52 -11.67 5.02
CA GLU A 152 -12.80 -11.02 4.76
C GLU A 152 -13.20 -10.03 5.86
N GLY A 153 -12.94 -10.35 7.13
CA GLY A 153 -13.26 -9.48 8.27
C GLY A 153 -12.55 -8.13 8.20
N ASP A 154 -11.25 -8.11 7.90
CA ASP A 154 -10.47 -6.89 7.74
C ASP A 154 -10.97 -6.06 6.55
N ALA A 155 -11.35 -6.73 5.45
CA ALA A 155 -11.88 -6.05 4.27
C ALA A 155 -13.23 -5.37 4.54
N ILE A 156 -14.13 -6.04 5.28
CA ILE A 156 -15.41 -5.47 5.72
C ILE A 156 -15.16 -4.26 6.62
N ALA A 157 -14.30 -4.40 7.63
CA ALA A 157 -13.99 -3.31 8.56
C ALA A 157 -13.43 -2.08 7.83
N ILE A 158 -12.55 -2.27 6.85
CA ILE A 158 -12.02 -1.17 6.03
C ILE A 158 -13.13 -0.50 5.21
N ARG A 159 -13.99 -1.28 4.55
CA ARG A 159 -15.10 -0.73 3.75
C ARG A 159 -16.04 0.10 4.60
N GLU A 160 -16.43 -0.39 5.77
CA GLU A 160 -17.29 0.35 6.70
C GLU A 160 -16.65 1.67 7.14
N VAL A 161 -15.38 1.63 7.53
CA VAL A 161 -14.65 2.84 7.95
C VAL A 161 -14.54 3.86 6.82
N MET A 162 -14.25 3.42 5.59
CA MET A 162 -14.13 4.33 4.44
C MET A 162 -15.49 4.88 4.00
N MET A 163 -16.55 4.08 4.03
CA MET A 163 -17.92 4.57 3.78
C MET A 163 -18.33 5.62 4.80
N MET A 164 -18.06 5.40 6.09
CA MET A 164 -18.32 6.43 7.12
C MET A 164 -17.51 7.69 6.84
N LYS A 165 -16.23 7.55 6.44
CA LYS A 165 -15.36 8.68 6.13
C LYS A 165 -15.89 9.54 4.97
N ASN A 166 -16.52 8.92 3.97
CA ASN A 166 -16.99 9.61 2.76
C ASN A 166 -18.43 10.16 2.89
N GLN A 167 -19.07 10.03 4.05
CA GLN A 167 -20.39 10.61 4.32
C GLN A 167 -20.36 12.10 4.68
N TYR A 168 -19.18 12.72 4.84
CA TYR A 168 -18.99 14.11 5.27
C TYR A 168 -17.79 14.77 4.59
#